data_AF-A0A3D3Q7V8-F1
#
_entry.id   AF-A0A3D3Q7V8-F1
#
_cell.length_a   1.000
_cell.length_b   1.000
_cell.length_c   1.000
_cell.angle_alpha   90.00
_cell.angle_beta   90.00
_cell.angle_gamma   90.00
#
_symmetry.space_group_name_H-M   'P 1'
#
loop_
_entity.id
_entity.type
_entity.pdbx_description
1 polymer ?
#
loop_
_entity_poly.entity_id
_entity_poly.type
_entity_poly.pdbx_seq_one_letter_code
_entity_poly.pdbx_strand_id
1 'polypeptide(L)'
;MGRPRRRGHMTNAELTEDYLRRLDSVQPKNLPLELDLFDEDTSRRGLRLNKAAYSLKHPEQRDLFAADEEAWMEQFGLTEAERDLVRQRDWIAMWRSGMSIYTMVKLIGVTGVSLVEIGRQMRESGSRVEQERS
;
A
#
# COMPACT_ATOMS: atom_id res chain seq x y z
N MET A 1 -36.10 -5.42 21.74
CA MET A 1 -35.91 -6.37 20.62
C MET A 1 -34.99 -5.74 19.59
N GLY A 2 -33.74 -6.20 19.50
CA GLY A 2 -32.74 -5.69 18.54
C GLY A 2 -33.00 -6.23 17.14
N ARG A 3 -32.99 -5.36 16.13
CA ARG A 3 -33.08 -5.76 14.72
C ARG A 3 -31.83 -6.58 14.34
N PRO A 4 -31.96 -7.69 13.61
CA PRO A 4 -30.81 -8.51 13.22
C PRO A 4 -29.97 -7.76 12.18
N ARG A 5 -28.66 -7.62 12.45
CA ARG A 5 -27.70 -7.17 11.43
C ARG A 5 -27.50 -8.30 10.42
N ARG A 6 -28.18 -8.22 9.27
CA ARG A 6 -27.84 -9.04 8.10
C ARG A 6 -26.45 -8.62 7.63
N ARG A 7 -25.46 -9.52 7.71
CA ARG A 7 -24.21 -9.40 6.93
C ARG A 7 -24.58 -9.68 5.47
N GLY A 8 -24.96 -8.65 4.74
CA GLY A 8 -25.13 -8.73 3.29
C GLY A 8 -23.77 -8.68 2.62
N HIS A 9 -23.44 -9.68 1.81
CA HIS A 9 -22.53 -9.44 0.68
C HIS A 9 -23.28 -8.50 -0.26
N MET A 10 -22.70 -7.32 -0.55
CA MET A 10 -23.31 -6.39 -1.50
C MET A 10 -23.34 -7.06 -2.88
N THR A 11 -24.54 -7.19 -3.43
CA THR A 11 -24.71 -7.57 -4.84
C THR A 11 -24.64 -6.32 -5.70
N ASN A 12 -24.28 -6.43 -6.98
CA ASN A 12 -24.21 -5.31 -7.95
C ASN A 12 -25.50 -4.46 -8.06
N ALA A 13 -26.61 -4.86 -7.45
CA ALA A 13 -27.88 -4.15 -7.45
C ALA A 13 -27.93 -2.90 -6.54
N GLU A 14 -26.87 -2.59 -5.76
CA GLU A 14 -26.85 -1.45 -4.82
C GLU A 14 -25.89 -0.30 -5.20
N LEU A 15 -25.31 -0.32 -6.41
CA LEU A 15 -24.68 0.87 -6.98
C LEU A 15 -25.78 1.75 -7.62
N THR A 16 -26.59 2.39 -6.78
CA THR A 16 -27.64 3.28 -7.28
C THR A 16 -27.03 4.46 -8.02
N GLU A 17 -27.75 5.01 -9.00
CA GLU A 17 -27.34 6.24 -9.70
C GLU A 17 -27.04 7.41 -8.74
N ASP A 18 -27.73 7.46 -7.60
CA ASP A 18 -27.44 8.43 -6.54
C ASP A 18 -26.07 8.19 -5.88
N TYR A 19 -25.74 6.93 -5.57
CA TYR A 19 -24.43 6.57 -5.03
C TYR A 19 -23.31 6.91 -6.00
N LEU A 20 -23.47 6.57 -7.29
CA LEU A 20 -22.47 6.86 -8.31
C LEU A 20 -22.29 8.37 -8.51
N ARG A 21 -23.37 9.16 -8.54
CA ARG A 21 -23.28 10.63 -8.56
C ARG A 21 -22.54 11.19 -7.34
N ARG A 22 -22.85 10.68 -6.14
CA ARG A 22 -22.20 11.14 -4.91
C ARG A 22 -20.72 10.76 -4.90
N LEU A 23 -20.38 9.55 -5.36
CA LEU A 23 -19.00 9.10 -5.47
C LEU A 23 -18.20 9.99 -6.44
N ASP A 24 -18.73 10.29 -7.63
CA ASP A 24 -18.09 11.21 -8.59
C ASP A 24 -17.90 12.61 -8.01
N SER A 25 -18.85 13.08 -7.20
CA SER A 25 -18.77 14.42 -6.60
C SER A 25 -17.67 14.58 -5.54
N VAL A 26 -17.23 13.48 -4.93
CA VAL A 26 -16.19 13.49 -3.88
C VAL A 26 -14.84 12.93 -4.35
N GLN A 27 -14.79 12.32 -5.53
CA GLN A 27 -13.52 11.86 -6.08
C GLN A 27 -12.63 13.06 -6.42
N PRO A 28 -11.37 13.06 -5.96
CA PRO A 28 -10.45 14.14 -6.27
C PRO A 28 -10.17 14.16 -7.78
N LYS A 29 -10.40 15.32 -8.40
CA LYS A 29 -10.14 15.58 -9.83
C LYS A 29 -8.84 16.36 -9.95
N ASN A 30 -8.09 16.14 -11.02
CA ASN A 30 -6.81 16.84 -11.31
C ASN A 30 -5.75 16.66 -10.21
N LEU A 31 -5.50 15.41 -9.79
CA LEU A 31 -4.40 15.12 -8.89
C LEU A 31 -3.05 15.42 -9.57
N PRO A 32 -2.03 15.86 -8.81
CA PRO A 32 -0.65 15.90 -9.31
C PRO A 32 -0.26 14.53 -9.86
N LEU A 33 0.41 14.50 -11.03
CA LEU A 33 0.82 13.25 -11.68
C LEU A 33 1.79 12.44 -10.80
N GLU A 34 2.47 13.12 -9.88
CA GLU A 34 3.42 12.56 -8.94
C GLU A 34 2.74 11.86 -7.75
N LEU A 35 1.44 12.10 -7.53
CA LEU A 35 0.68 11.51 -6.43
C LEU A 35 0.02 10.21 -6.90
N ASP A 36 0.63 9.08 -6.54
CA ASP A 36 0.01 7.77 -6.73
C ASP A 36 -1.06 7.54 -5.64
N LEU A 37 -2.28 8.01 -5.91
CA LEU A 37 -3.41 7.81 -5.02
C LEU A 37 -3.68 6.31 -4.87
N PHE A 38 -3.94 5.88 -3.64
CA PHE A 38 -4.34 4.50 -3.37
C PHE A 38 -5.80 4.28 -3.77
N ASP A 39 -6.03 3.99 -5.05
CA ASP A 39 -7.31 3.66 -5.64
C ASP A 39 -7.41 2.18 -6.03
N GLU A 40 -8.42 1.82 -6.82
CA GLU A 40 -8.65 0.45 -7.26
C GLU A 40 -7.49 -0.10 -8.12
N ASP A 41 -6.94 0.70 -9.03
CA ASP A 41 -5.85 0.28 -9.91
C ASP A 41 -4.55 0.12 -9.12
N THR A 42 -4.22 1.12 -8.31
CA THR A 42 -3.05 1.11 -7.43
C THR A 42 -3.11 -0.05 -6.44
N SER A 43 -4.29 -0.35 -5.88
CA SER A 43 -4.48 -1.48 -4.98
C SER A 43 -4.24 -2.84 -5.66
N ARG A 44 -4.60 -2.96 -6.95
CA ARG A 44 -4.34 -4.17 -7.75
C ARG A 44 -2.84 -4.33 -8.04
N ARG A 45 -2.17 -3.25 -8.46
CA ARG A 45 -0.72 -3.26 -8.73
C ARG A 45 0.07 -3.73 -7.50
N GLY A 46 -0.25 -3.20 -6.32
CA GLY A 46 0.46 -3.51 -5.08
C GLY A 46 -0.06 -4.71 -4.29
N LEU A 47 -0.94 -5.55 -4.86
CA LEU A 47 -1.66 -6.58 -4.10
C LEU A 47 -0.71 -7.53 -3.33
N ARG A 48 0.39 -7.98 -3.96
CA ARG A 48 1.34 -8.91 -3.34
C ARG A 48 2.11 -8.26 -2.19
N LEU A 49 2.69 -7.08 -2.44
CA LEU A 49 3.39 -6.27 -1.44
C LEU A 49 2.49 -5.98 -0.23
N ASN A 50 1.25 -5.55 -0.48
CA ASN A 50 0.29 -5.23 0.57
C ASN A 50 -0.07 -6.46 1.41
N LYS A 51 -0.31 -7.61 0.76
CA LYS A 51 -0.62 -8.87 1.44
C LYS A 51 0.56 -9.34 2.30
N ALA A 52 1.77 -9.30 1.75
CA ALA A 52 2.98 -9.68 2.45
C ALA A 52 3.18 -8.80 3.69
N ALA A 53 3.25 -7.48 3.54
CA ALA A 53 3.46 -6.57 4.66
C ALA A 53 2.33 -6.62 5.69
N TYR A 54 1.08 -6.86 5.27
CA TYR A 54 -0.04 -7.04 6.21
C TYR A 54 0.12 -8.28 7.11
N SER A 55 0.78 -9.33 6.62
CA SER A 55 1.04 -10.57 7.38
C SER A 55 1.86 -10.34 8.65
N LEU A 56 2.72 -9.31 8.68
CA LEU A 56 3.61 -8.98 9.81
C LEU A 56 2.89 -8.57 11.09
N LYS A 57 1.55 -8.44 11.05
CA LYS A 57 0.74 -8.37 12.29
C LYS A 57 0.87 -9.65 13.13
N HIS A 58 1.17 -10.77 12.50
CA HIS A 58 1.33 -12.07 13.13
C HIS A 58 2.78 -12.30 13.58
N PRO A 59 3.02 -12.77 14.83
CA PRO A 59 4.37 -13.03 15.35
C PRO A 59 5.20 -13.97 14.48
N GLU A 60 4.63 -15.09 14.02
CA GLU A 60 5.33 -16.10 13.23
C GLU A 60 5.86 -15.53 11.90
N GLN A 61 5.19 -14.52 11.35
CA GLN A 61 5.61 -13.84 10.14
C GLN A 61 6.77 -12.87 10.40
N ARG A 62 6.83 -12.27 11.59
CA ARG A 62 7.97 -11.43 12.01
C ARG A 62 9.19 -12.28 12.30
N ASP A 63 8.99 -13.43 12.94
CA ASP A 63 10.06 -14.38 13.22
C ASP A 63 10.65 -14.93 11.91
N LEU A 64 9.78 -15.29 10.95
CA LEU A 64 10.23 -15.70 9.61
C LEU A 64 10.94 -14.57 8.87
N PHE A 65 10.39 -13.35 8.85
CA PHE A 65 11.04 -12.21 8.21
C PHE A 65 12.45 -11.96 8.79
N ALA A 66 12.60 -12.07 10.11
CA ALA A 66 13.88 -11.85 10.78
C ALA A 66 14.89 -12.99 10.54
N ALA A 67 14.42 -14.23 10.36
CA ALA A 67 15.26 -15.40 10.15
C ALA A 67 15.63 -15.61 8.67
N ASP A 68 14.67 -15.41 7.77
CA ASP A 68 14.79 -15.65 6.33
C ASP A 68 13.80 -14.77 5.55
N GLU A 69 14.27 -13.57 5.23
CA GLU A 69 13.49 -12.57 4.49
C GLU A 69 13.10 -13.07 3.08
N GLU A 70 13.93 -13.88 2.43
CA GLU A 70 13.65 -14.44 1.11
C GLU A 70 12.49 -15.44 1.16
N ALA A 71 12.54 -16.38 2.11
CA ALA A 71 11.45 -17.33 2.32
C ALA A 71 10.14 -16.60 2.67
N TRP A 72 10.22 -15.51 3.45
CA TRP A 72 9.07 -14.67 3.74
C TRP A 72 8.50 -14.01 2.48
N MET A 73 9.33 -13.49 1.58
CA MET A 73 8.86 -12.89 0.32
C MET A 73 8.30 -13.95 -0.65
N GLU A 74 8.91 -15.12 -0.70
CA GLU A 74 8.55 -16.20 -1.61
C GLU A 74 7.14 -16.76 -1.35
N GLN A 75 6.74 -16.98 -0.09
CA GLN A 75 5.40 -17.48 0.24
C GLN A 75 4.25 -16.57 -0.24
N PHE A 76 4.51 -15.28 -0.45
CA PHE A 76 3.53 -14.33 -0.98
C PHE A 76 3.62 -14.16 -2.50
N GLY A 77 4.57 -14.85 -3.15
CA GLY A 77 4.75 -14.81 -4.59
C GLY A 77 5.25 -13.45 -5.10
N LEU A 78 6.01 -12.71 -4.30
CA LEU A 78 6.62 -11.46 -4.76
C LEU A 78 7.48 -11.74 -5.99
N THR A 79 7.30 -10.93 -7.02
CA THR A 79 8.16 -10.91 -8.20
C THR A 79 9.55 -10.44 -7.83
N GLU A 80 10.56 -10.75 -8.64
CA GLU A 80 11.94 -10.34 -8.35
C GLU A 80 12.07 -8.83 -8.18
N ALA A 81 11.38 -8.05 -9.03
CA ALA A 81 11.34 -6.60 -8.89
C ALA A 81 10.76 -6.17 -7.53
N GLU A 82 9.64 -6.75 -7.09
CA GLU A 82 9.05 -6.45 -5.77
C GLU A 82 9.98 -6.88 -4.62
N ARG A 83 10.68 -8.01 -4.76
CA ARG A 83 11.66 -8.47 -3.76
C ARG A 83 12.84 -7.51 -3.64
N ASP A 84 13.35 -7.02 -4.77
CA ASP A 84 14.43 -6.03 -4.79
C ASP A 84 14.04 -4.75 -4.07
N LEU A 85 12.81 -4.27 -4.24
CA LEU A 85 12.32 -3.11 -3.50
C LEU A 85 12.38 -3.36 -1.99
N VAL A 86 11.94 -4.55 -1.55
CA VAL A 86 11.95 -4.95 -0.14
C VAL A 86 13.38 -5.00 0.37
N ARG A 87 14.29 -5.73 -0.27
CA ARG A 87 15.71 -5.83 0.13
C ARG A 87 16.38 -4.47 0.27
N GLN A 88 16.17 -3.59 -0.70
CA GLN A 88 16.79 -2.26 -0.75
C GLN A 88 16.11 -1.24 0.17
N ARG A 89 14.97 -1.59 0.76
CA ARG A 89 14.12 -0.68 1.53
C ARG A 89 13.74 0.56 0.71
N ASP A 90 13.45 0.37 -0.58
CA ASP A 90 13.04 1.46 -1.47
C ASP A 90 11.54 1.77 -1.27
N TRP A 91 11.26 2.54 -0.22
CA TRP A 91 9.89 2.87 0.18
C TRP A 91 9.13 3.67 -0.89
N ILE A 92 9.83 4.49 -1.67
CA ILE A 92 9.22 5.31 -2.72
C ILE A 92 8.83 4.44 -3.91
N ALA A 93 9.71 3.55 -4.34
CA ALA A 93 9.38 2.60 -5.39
C ALA A 93 8.28 1.62 -4.94
N MET A 94 8.25 1.20 -3.67
CA MET A 94 7.14 0.40 -3.14
C MET A 94 5.81 1.16 -3.18
N TRP A 95 5.80 2.43 -2.79
CA TRP A 95 4.61 3.28 -2.86
C TRP A 95 4.11 3.41 -4.31
N ARG A 96 5.01 3.70 -5.26
CA ARG A 96 4.71 3.76 -6.71
C ARG A 96 4.28 2.42 -7.30
N SER A 97 4.66 1.31 -6.67
CA SER A 97 4.21 -0.04 -7.02
C SER A 97 2.82 -0.37 -6.42
N GLY A 98 2.20 0.60 -5.74
CA GLY A 98 0.87 0.48 -5.16
C GLY A 98 0.84 -0.04 -3.73
N MET A 99 1.93 0.10 -2.97
CA MET A 99 1.91 -0.22 -1.55
C MET A 99 1.13 0.84 -0.76
N SER A 100 0.21 0.39 0.09
CA SER A 100 -0.50 1.26 1.03
C SER A 100 0.42 1.69 2.16
N ILE A 101 0.34 2.96 2.58
CA ILE A 101 1.09 3.45 3.74
C ILE A 101 0.79 2.64 5.03
N TYR A 102 -0.44 2.13 5.19
CA TYR A 102 -0.83 1.39 6.40
C TYR A 102 -0.22 -0.01 6.49
N THR A 103 0.01 -0.66 5.34
CA THR A 103 0.73 -1.94 5.28
C THR A 103 2.24 -1.68 5.34
N MET A 104 2.72 -0.62 4.69
CA MET A 104 4.12 -0.19 4.72
C MET A 104 4.62 0.01 6.16
N VAL A 105 3.86 0.66 7.04
CA VAL A 105 4.23 0.84 8.46
C VAL A 105 4.52 -0.48 9.18
N LYS A 106 3.90 -1.60 8.77
CA LYS A 106 4.19 -2.91 9.36
C LYS A 106 5.56 -3.45 8.93
N LEU A 107 5.91 -3.25 7.66
CA LEU A 107 7.23 -3.59 7.15
C LEU A 107 8.30 -2.71 7.78
N ILE A 108 8.04 -1.40 7.91
CA ILE A 108 8.91 -0.46 8.60
C ILE A 108 9.19 -0.93 10.04
N GLY A 109 8.14 -1.34 10.76
CA GLY A 109 8.24 -1.80 12.16
C GLY A 109 9.13 -3.02 12.38
N VAL A 110 9.39 -3.85 11.37
CA VAL A 110 10.29 -5.02 11.48
C VAL A 110 11.69 -4.77 10.90
N THR A 111 11.89 -3.66 10.17
CA THR A 111 13.18 -3.32 9.55
C THR A 111 14.05 -2.41 10.41
N GLY A 112 13.52 -1.88 11.52
CA GLY A 112 14.22 -0.95 12.40
C GLY A 112 14.40 0.46 11.80
N VAL A 113 13.84 0.73 10.63
CA VAL A 113 13.86 2.06 10.00
C VAL A 113 12.90 2.99 10.75
N SER A 114 13.36 4.19 11.10
CA SER A 114 12.50 5.18 11.76
C SER A 114 11.51 5.80 10.76
N LEU A 115 10.29 6.10 11.22
CA LEU A 115 9.30 6.79 10.38
C LEU A 115 9.77 8.19 9.94
N VAL A 116 10.66 8.82 10.73
CA VAL A 116 11.27 10.11 10.41
C VAL A 116 12.15 10.00 9.17
N GLU A 117 12.94 8.94 9.07
CA GLU A 117 13.83 8.68 7.93
C GLU A 117 13.02 8.47 6.63
N ILE A 118 11.88 7.79 6.74
CA ILE A 118 10.99 7.56 5.59
C ILE A 118 10.33 8.87 5.17
N GLY A 119 9.88 9.67 6.14
CA GLY A 119 9.38 11.01 5.87
C GLY A 119 10.44 11.91 5.22
N ARG A 120 11.72 11.74 5.55
CA ARG A 120 12.84 12.45 4.89
C ARG A 120 12.96 12.03 3.43
N GLN A 121 13.03 10.74 3.14
CA GLN A 121 13.10 10.21 1.77
C GLN A 121 11.91 10.65 0.90
N MET A 122 10.70 10.64 1.46
CA MET A 122 9.49 11.12 0.77
C MET A 122 9.59 12.60 0.39
N ARG A 123 10.06 13.47 1.29
CA ARG A 123 10.24 14.91 0.99
C ARG A 123 11.33 15.14 -0.06
N GLU A 124 12.46 14.45 0.05
CA GLU A 124 13.58 14.57 -0.89
C GLU A 124 13.21 14.09 -2.30
N SER A 125 12.35 13.08 -2.40
CA SER A 125 11.83 12.62 -3.68
C SER A 125 10.94 13.66 -4.38
N GLY A 126 10.19 14.46 -3.61
CA GLY A 126 9.38 15.56 -4.14
C GLY A 126 10.24 16.72 -4.64
N SER A 127 11.27 17.12 -3.88
CA SER A 127 12.14 18.24 -4.25
C SER A 127 13.05 17.95 -5.44
N ARG A 128 13.45 16.69 -5.67
CA ARG A 128 14.25 16.30 -6.84
C ARG A 128 13.45 16.42 -8.15
N VAL A 129 12.16 16.06 -8.13
CA VAL A 129 11.28 16.17 -9.32
C VAL A 129 11.03 17.63 -9.70
N GLU A 130 10.97 18.55 -8.73
CA GLU A 130 10.85 19.99 -8.99
C GLU A 130 12.11 20.58 -9.63
N GLN A 131 13.30 20.10 -9.25
CA GLN A 131 14.58 20.54 -9.81
C GLN A 131 14.82 20.04 -11.24
N GLU A 132 14.31 18.85 -11.60
CA GLU A 132 14.41 18.32 -12.97
C GLU A 132 13.41 18.99 -13.94
N ARG A 133 12.45 19.76 -13.42
CA ARG A 133 11.41 20.47 -14.19
C ARG A 133 11.71 21.97 -14.42
N SER A 134 12.79 22.53 -13.85
CA SER A 134 13.28 23.91 -14.07
C SER A 134 14.51 23.94 -14.96
#